data_AF-A0A3N0DDM3-F1
#
_entry.id   AF-A0A3N0DDM3-F1
#
_cell.length_a   1.000
_cell.length_b   1.000
_cell.length_c   1.000
_cell.angle_alpha   90.00
_cell.angle_beta   90.00
_cell.angle_gamma   90.00
#
_symmetry.space_group_name_H-M   'P 1'
#
loop_
_entity.id
_entity.type
_entity.pdbx_description
1 polymer ?
#
loop_
_entity_poly.entity_id
_entity_poly.type
_entity_poly.pdbx_seq_one_letter_code
_entity_poly.pdbx_strand_id
1 'polypeptide(L)' 'MGRVGAAGGNAAINSFLALLQKDVLDRRTWAIRPDLRIAIVTWIERAWRRRHPSEANVA' A
#
# COMPACT_ATOMS: atom_id res chain seq x y z
N MET A 1 -34.73 5.22 -8.95
CA MET A 1 -33.86 5.99 -8.02
C MET A 1 -33.27 5.02 -7.00
N GLY A 2 -32.22 4.27 -7.38
CA GLY A 2 -31.59 3.24 -6.55
C GLY A 2 -30.35 3.80 -5.86
N ARG A 3 -30.34 3.80 -4.54
CA ARG A 3 -29.27 4.30 -3.68
C ARG A 3 -28.05 3.39 -3.81
N VAL A 4 -27.07 3.84 -4.60
CA VAL A 4 -25.80 3.15 -4.84
C VAL A 4 -24.96 3.17 -3.56
N GLY A 5 -25.23 2.22 -2.65
CA GLY A 5 -24.33 1.87 -1.57
C GLY A 5 -23.21 0.96 -2.09
N ALA A 6 -21.99 1.16 -1.58
CA ALA A 6 -20.79 0.30 -1.75
C ALA A 6 -19.79 0.59 -2.90
N ALA A 7 -19.79 1.78 -3.53
CA ALA A 7 -18.70 2.14 -4.47
C ALA A 7 -17.47 2.82 -3.79
N GLY A 8 -17.60 3.31 -2.55
CA GLY A 8 -16.51 4.04 -1.86
C GLY A 8 -15.36 3.15 -1.35
N GLY A 9 -15.67 1.95 -0.86
CA GLY A 9 -14.67 1.02 -0.33
C GLY A 9 -13.84 0.35 -1.42
N ASN A 10 -14.48 -0.02 -2.54
CA ASN A 10 -13.80 -0.66 -3.66
C ASN A 10 -12.78 0.29 -4.32
N ALA A 11 -13.10 1.59 -4.45
CA ALA A 11 -12.18 2.57 -5.02
C ALA A 11 -10.91 2.75 -4.17
N ALA A 12 -11.04 2.80 -2.85
CA ALA A 12 -9.90 2.91 -1.93
C ALA A 12 -9.01 1.65 -1.96
N ILE A 13 -9.63 0.46 -1.95
CA ILE A 13 -8.91 -0.81 -2.02
C ILE A 13 -8.20 -0.96 -3.38
N ASN A 14 -8.88 -0.66 -4.50
CA ASN A 14 -8.27 -0.72 -5.82
C ASN A 14 -7.10 0.28 -5.96
N SER A 15 -7.24 1.49 -5.41
CA SER A 15 -6.15 2.47 -5.41
C SER A 15 -4.95 2.01 -4.57
N PHE A 16 -5.21 1.36 -3.44
CA PHE A 16 -4.14 0.77 -2.61
C PHE A 16 -3.39 -0.34 -3.35
N LEU A 17 -4.11 -1.25 -4.00
CA LEU A 17 -3.51 -2.35 -4.77
C LEU A 17 -2.72 -1.84 -5.99
N ALA A 18 -3.22 -0.82 -6.69
CA ALA A 18 -2.50 -0.20 -7.80
C ALA A 18 -1.16 0.44 -7.36
N LEU A 19 -1.14 1.06 -6.18
CA LEU A 19 0.10 1.60 -5.61
C LEU A 19 1.09 0.50 -5.20
N LEU A 20 0.58 -0.57 -4.57
CA LEU A 20 1.41 -1.73 -4.20
C LEU A 20 2.00 -2.41 -5.43
N GLN A 21 1.21 -2.53 -6.51
CA GLN A 21 1.65 -3.12 -7.76
C GLN A 21 2.79 -2.30 -8.38
N LYS A 22 2.60 -0.99 -8.55
CA LYS A 22 3.62 -0.11 -9.16
C LYS A 22 4.93 -0.07 -8.35
N ASP A 23 4.84 -0.05 -7.03
CA ASP A 23 6.02 0.18 -6.19
C ASP A 23 6.70 -1.09 -5.67
N VAL A 24 6.03 -2.25 -5.69
CA VAL A 24 6.59 -3.51 -5.17
C VAL A 24 6.64 -4.59 -6.24
N LEU A 25 5.52 -4.85 -6.93
CA LEU A 25 5.44 -5.95 -7.89
C LEU A 25 6.15 -5.62 -9.20
N ASP A 26 5.98 -4.41 -9.72
CA ASP A 26 6.54 -4.01 -11.02
C ASP A 26 8.02 -3.64 -10.94
N ARG A 27 8.57 -3.41 -9.73
CA ARG A 27 9.97 -3.00 -9.56
C ARG A 27 10.97 -4.13 -9.74
N ARG A 28 10.59 -5.38 -9.47
CA ARG A 28 11.45 -6.55 -9.63
C ARG A 28 10.63 -7.84 -9.58
N THR A 29 11.14 -8.88 -10.23
CA THR A 29 10.59 -10.23 -10.08
C THR A 29 10.99 -10.81 -8.73
N TRP A 30 10.02 -11.42 -8.03
CA TRP A 30 10.22 -12.08 -6.75
C TRP A 30 10.29 -13.58 -6.96
N ALA A 31 11.47 -14.18 -6.76
CA ALA A 31 11.68 -15.61 -6.96
C ALA A 31 11.00 -16.45 -5.88
N ILE A 32 10.88 -15.91 -4.67
CA ILE A 32 10.32 -16.60 -3.51
C ILE A 32 9.28 -15.73 -2.80
N ARG A 33 8.22 -16.38 -2.32
CA ARG A 33 7.10 -15.72 -1.60
C ARG A 33 7.52 -15.00 -0.30
N PRO A 34 8.50 -15.48 0.50
CA PRO A 34 8.95 -14.77 1.69
C PRO A 34 9.54 -13.39 1.38
N ASP A 35 10.34 -13.27 0.33
CA ASP A 35 10.94 -11.99 -0.06
C ASP A 35 9.88 -10.99 -0.49
N LEU A 36 8.88 -11.45 -1.25
CA LEU A 36 7.73 -10.62 -1.62
C LEU A 36 6.98 -10.12 -0.38
N ARG A 37 6.76 -11.00 0.61
CA ARG A 37 6.07 -10.61 1.86
C ARG A 37 6.84 -9.54 2.63
N ILE A 38 8.15 -9.69 2.76
CA ILE A 38 9.01 -8.70 3.42
C ILE A 38 8.90 -7.37 2.69
N ALA A 39 8.99 -7.38 1.36
CA ALA A 39 8.91 -6.18 0.55
C ALA A 39 7.56 -5.45 0.65
N ILE A 40 6.45 -6.21 0.68
CA ILE A 40 5.10 -5.65 0.88
C ILE A 40 5.02 -4.96 2.25
N VAL A 41 5.43 -5.62 3.34
CA VAL A 41 5.35 -5.05 4.69
C VAL A 41 6.24 -3.81 4.82
N THR A 42 7.50 -3.87 4.37
CA THR A 42 8.41 -2.73 4.40
C THR A 42 7.89 -1.55 3.56
N TRP A 43 7.27 -1.82 2.41
CA TRP A 43 6.66 -0.77 1.61
C TRP A 43 5.46 -0.12 2.31
N ILE A 44 4.58 -0.92 2.94
CA ILE A 44 3.44 -0.41 3.72
C ILE A 44 3.92 0.48 4.87
N GLU A 45 4.91 0.03 5.64
CA GLU A 45 5.50 0.80 6.74
C GLU A 45 6.07 2.14 6.25
N ARG A 46 6.80 2.11 5.12
CA ARG A 46 7.35 3.32 4.49
C ARG A 46 6.24 4.24 3.97
N ALA A 47 5.21 3.69 3.33
CA ALA A 47 4.07 4.46 2.83
C ALA A 47 3.30 5.12 3.97
N TRP A 48 3.11 4.40 5.09
CA TRP A 48 2.48 4.92 6.29
C TRP A 48 3.30 6.02 6.93
N ARG A 49 4.62 5.82 7.11
CA ARG A 49 5.54 6.83 7.65
C ARG A 49 5.60 8.11 6.80
N ARG A 50 5.54 8.00 5.48
CA ARG A 50 5.49 9.19 4.59
C ARG A 50 4.19 9.97 4.72
N ARG A 51 3.06 9.29 4.93
CA ARG A 51 1.74 9.92 5.02
C ARG A 51 1.46 10.48 6.41
N HIS A 52 2.07 9.89 7.43
CA HIS A 52 1.94 10.29 8.81
C HIS A 52 3.34 10.60 9.35
N PRO A 53 3.90 11.79 9.07
CA PRO A 53 5.07 12.29 9.78
C PRO A 53 4.65 12.60 11.21
N SER A 54 4.50 11.57 12.05
CA SER A 54 4.52 11.74 13.49
C SER A 54 5.87 12.33 13.86
N GLU A 55 5.89 13.39 14.66
CA GLU A 55 7.07 14.11 15.17
C GLU A 55 8.17 13.13 15.64
N ALA A 56 9.07 12.75 14.74
CA ALA A 56 10.24 11.95 15.03
C ALA A 56 11.49 12.84 15.06
N ASN A 57 11.38 14.01 15.71
CA ASN A 57 12.51 14.89 16.00
C ASN A 57 12.32 15.63 17.34
N VAL A 58 12.01 14.87 18.40
CA VAL A 58 12.32 15.28 19.77
C VAL A 58 13.37 14.30 20.29
N ALA A 59 14.61 14.52 19.88
CA ALA A 59 15.81 13.89 20.40
C ALA A 59 16.78 15.01 20.80
#